data_AF-A0A378XI77-F1
#
_entry.id   AF-A0A378XI77-F1
#
_cell.length_a   1.000
_cell.length_b   1.000
_cell.length_c   1.000
_cell.angle_alpha   90.00
_cell.angle_beta   90.00
_cell.angle_gamma   90.00
#
_symmetry.space_group_name_H-M   'P 1'
#
loop_
_entity.id
_entity.type
_entity.pdbx_description
1 polymer ?
#
loop_
_entity_poly.entity_id
_entity_poly.type
_entity_poly.pdbx_seq_one_letter_code
_entity_poly.pdbx_strand_id
1 'polypeptide(L)'
;MKAAFLILSAVNQHPTNTTNTLAQLQHQLKTLSHRFEQSPNALIEYSETALSEEQKQQLLPHTDLLAEFRPNDLLIKLKAERQATNNPIDSTSYHELLKIVALNWFLQNAHGSGLFKDINYVIVIESGTNMNLDFIEFLNKPEKIKGKFFFKKALPNPAQSDKSHALMHYPTDLWAYSAGLTDELIDNIIDASENAYNQLADINTDNGPVGLGYELFKTINLSKVHFLI
;
A
#
# COMPACT_ATOMS: atom_id res chain seq x y z
N MET A 1 -9.70 -17.18 -13.99
CA MET A 1 -9.43 -15.75 -13.81
C MET A 1 -8.25 -15.63 -12.86
N LYS A 2 -7.28 -14.75 -13.12
CA LYS A 2 -6.01 -14.69 -12.41
C LYS A 2 -5.90 -13.42 -11.57
N ALA A 3 -5.70 -13.57 -10.27
CA ALA A 3 -5.40 -12.47 -9.35
C ALA A 3 -3.89 -12.25 -9.30
N ALA A 4 -3.46 -11.04 -8.91
CA ALA A 4 -2.15 -10.84 -8.30
C ALA A 4 -2.33 -10.25 -6.91
N PHE A 5 -1.51 -10.69 -5.96
CA PHE A 5 -1.49 -10.15 -4.61
C PHE A 5 -0.25 -9.29 -4.43
N LEU A 6 -0.46 -8.04 -4.01
CA LEU A 6 0.59 -7.12 -3.60
C LEU A 6 0.50 -6.97 -2.08
N ILE A 7 1.50 -7.50 -1.38
CA ILE A 7 1.57 -7.46 0.08
C ILE A 7 2.49 -6.32 0.47
N LEU A 8 1.96 -5.27 1.09
CA LEU A 8 2.72 -4.16 1.66
C LEU A 8 3.18 -4.55 3.06
N SER A 9 4.48 -4.57 3.32
CA SER A 9 5.02 -4.93 4.64
C SER A 9 6.12 -3.99 5.12
N ALA A 10 6.24 -3.91 6.44
CA ALA A 10 7.20 -3.11 7.17
C ALA A 10 7.74 -3.91 8.37
N VAL A 11 8.41 -5.04 8.10
CA VAL A 11 8.81 -6.01 9.15
C VAL A 11 9.76 -5.41 10.20
N ASN A 12 10.75 -4.63 9.77
CA ASN A 12 11.82 -4.13 10.64
C ASN A 12 11.60 -2.69 11.10
N GLN A 13 10.40 -2.19 10.89
CA GLN A 13 10.08 -0.83 11.19
C GLN A 13 9.98 -0.54 12.69
N HIS A 14 9.31 -1.44 13.42
CA HIS A 14 9.18 -1.37 14.86
C HIS A 14 9.97 -2.55 15.45
N PRO A 15 11.22 -2.35 15.88
CA PRO A 15 12.10 -3.43 16.33
C PRO A 15 11.50 -4.32 17.42
N THR A 16 10.61 -3.76 18.25
CA THR A 16 9.93 -4.49 19.32
C THR A 16 8.90 -5.50 18.81
N ASN A 17 8.39 -5.33 17.59
CA ASN A 17 7.33 -6.15 17.00
C ASN A 17 7.82 -7.02 15.84
N THR A 18 9.08 -6.89 15.42
CA THR A 18 9.65 -7.56 14.25
C THR A 18 9.33 -9.05 14.17
N THR A 19 9.51 -9.81 15.26
CA THR A 19 9.21 -11.24 15.28
C THR A 19 7.72 -11.53 15.02
N ASN A 20 6.83 -10.74 15.61
CA ASN A 20 5.39 -10.91 15.44
C ASN A 20 4.95 -10.52 14.02
N THR A 21 5.44 -9.39 13.50
CA THR A 21 5.15 -8.93 12.14
C THR A 21 5.64 -9.93 11.11
N LEU A 22 6.86 -10.47 11.27
CA LEU A 22 7.39 -11.52 10.40
C LEU A 22 6.52 -12.78 10.43
N ALA A 23 6.12 -13.25 11.62
CA ALA A 23 5.29 -14.44 11.76
C ALA A 23 3.90 -14.26 11.12
N GLN A 24 3.28 -13.08 11.29
CA GLN A 24 2.01 -12.73 10.64
C GLN A 24 2.15 -12.72 9.12
N LEU A 25 3.21 -12.09 8.61
CA LEU A 25 3.51 -12.04 7.18
C LEU A 25 3.71 -13.44 6.60
N GLN A 26 4.51 -14.28 7.25
CA GLN A 26 4.71 -15.69 6.84
C GLN A 26 3.40 -16.46 6.79
N HIS A 27 2.56 -16.31 7.81
CA HIS A 27 1.25 -16.97 7.84
C HIS A 27 0.35 -16.50 6.70
N GLN A 28 0.35 -15.20 6.42
CA GLN A 28 -0.42 -14.60 5.33
C GLN A 28 0.05 -15.11 3.96
N LEU A 29 1.36 -15.08 3.71
CA LEU A 29 1.96 -15.57 2.46
C LEU A 29 1.70 -17.06 2.24
N LYS A 30 1.90 -17.89 3.27
CA LYS A 30 1.61 -19.33 3.20
C LYS A 30 0.14 -19.62 2.89
N THR A 31 -0.76 -18.83 3.47
CA THR A 31 -2.20 -18.98 3.20
C THR A 31 -2.54 -18.60 1.76
N LEU A 32 -1.98 -17.49 1.25
CA LEU A 32 -2.17 -17.06 -0.13
C LEU A 32 -1.60 -18.09 -1.12
N SER A 33 -0.37 -18.53 -0.90
CA SER A 33 0.30 -19.51 -1.77
C SER A 33 -0.46 -20.85 -1.83
N HIS A 34 -1.07 -21.28 -0.72
CA HIS A 34 -1.83 -22.53 -0.67
C HIS A 34 -3.24 -22.41 -1.26
N ARG A 35 -3.96 -21.31 -1.01
CA ARG A 35 -5.35 -21.15 -1.48
C ARG A 35 -5.45 -20.63 -2.90
N PHE A 36 -4.43 -19.90 -3.36
CA PHE A 36 -4.42 -19.23 -4.66
C PHE A 36 -3.15 -19.57 -5.45
N GLU A 37 -2.83 -20.86 -5.59
CA GLU A 37 -1.59 -21.39 -6.20
C GLU A 37 -1.24 -20.80 -7.58
N GLN A 38 -2.24 -20.33 -8.35
CA GLN A 38 -2.05 -19.76 -9.68
C GLN A 38 -1.90 -18.23 -9.69
N SER A 39 -2.00 -17.58 -8.53
CA SER A 39 -1.98 -16.12 -8.39
C SER A 39 -0.62 -15.68 -7.84
N PRO A 40 0.15 -14.86 -8.59
CA PRO A 40 1.43 -14.37 -8.09
C PRO A 40 1.27 -13.51 -6.85
N ASN A 41 2.19 -13.69 -5.90
CA ASN A 41 2.31 -12.95 -4.65
C ASN A 41 3.62 -12.15 -4.67
N ALA A 42 3.49 -10.83 -4.74
CA ALA A 42 4.62 -9.91 -4.61
C ALA A 42 4.60 -9.27 -3.23
N LEU A 43 5.71 -9.38 -2.51
CA LEU A 43 5.96 -8.71 -1.26
C LEU A 43 6.73 -7.40 -1.51
N ILE A 44 6.18 -6.29 -1.05
CA ILE A 44 6.77 -4.95 -1.12
C ILE A 44 7.13 -4.56 0.32
N GLU A 45 8.41 -4.69 0.65
CA GLU A 45 8.93 -4.33 1.96
C GLU A 45 9.43 -2.88 1.94
N TYR A 46 8.87 -2.03 2.80
CA TYR A 46 9.14 -0.59 2.80
C TYR A 46 9.71 -0.05 4.11
N SER A 47 10.08 -0.91 5.08
CA SER A 47 10.78 -0.47 6.29
C SER A 47 12.04 0.32 5.95
N GLU A 48 12.35 1.32 6.77
CA GLU A 48 13.63 2.03 6.68
C GLU A 48 14.82 1.06 6.86
N THR A 49 14.66 0.07 7.74
CA THR A 49 15.65 -0.98 8.01
C THR A 49 15.45 -2.18 7.07
N ALA A 50 16.55 -2.63 6.45
CA ALA A 50 16.56 -3.81 5.59
C ALA A 50 16.14 -5.09 6.28
N LEU A 51 15.54 -6.02 5.54
CA LEU A 51 15.40 -7.40 5.99
C LEU A 51 16.79 -8.02 6.16
N SER A 52 16.99 -8.78 7.24
CA SER A 52 18.16 -9.65 7.36
C SER A 52 18.05 -10.81 6.37
N GLU A 53 19.17 -11.46 6.07
CA GLU A 53 19.16 -12.62 5.17
C GLU A 53 18.32 -13.76 5.74
N GLU A 54 18.33 -13.97 7.06
CA GLU A 54 17.49 -14.98 7.72
C GLU A 54 16.00 -14.68 7.57
N GLN A 55 15.61 -13.40 7.58
CA GLN A 55 14.23 -12.97 7.35
C GLN A 55 13.83 -13.19 5.88
N LYS A 56 14.73 -12.91 4.94
CA LYS A 56 14.48 -13.17 3.51
C LYS A 56 14.30 -14.65 3.22
N GLN A 57 15.20 -15.50 3.74
CA GLN A 57 15.11 -16.97 3.57
C GLN A 57 13.79 -17.54 4.12
N GLN A 58 13.23 -16.87 5.12
CA GLN A 58 11.94 -17.21 5.72
C GLN A 58 10.72 -16.81 4.89
N LEU A 59 10.86 -15.86 3.96
CA LEU A 59 9.76 -15.30 3.17
C LEU A 59 9.77 -15.82 1.72
N LEU A 60 10.96 -15.94 1.13
CA LEU A 60 11.17 -16.34 -0.26
C LEU A 60 10.43 -17.62 -0.70
N PRO A 61 10.31 -18.68 0.13
CA PRO A 61 9.56 -19.90 -0.26
C PRO A 61 8.07 -19.68 -0.54
N HIS A 62 7.50 -18.54 -0.15
CA HIS A 62 6.08 -18.23 -0.25
C HIS A 62 5.79 -16.92 -1.01
N THR A 63 6.80 -16.36 -1.68
CA THR A 63 6.70 -15.13 -2.47
C THR A 63 7.24 -15.36 -3.87
N ASP A 64 6.51 -14.96 -4.89
CA ASP A 64 7.00 -14.97 -6.27
C ASP A 64 8.00 -13.83 -6.53
N LEU A 65 7.83 -12.72 -5.81
CA LEU A 65 8.69 -11.56 -5.89
C LEU A 65 8.84 -10.92 -4.51
N LEU A 66 10.07 -10.63 -4.11
CA LEU A 66 10.39 -9.80 -2.95
C LEU A 66 11.03 -8.50 -3.46
N ALA A 67 10.35 -7.38 -3.26
CA ALA A 67 10.81 -6.05 -3.62
C ALA A 67 11.08 -5.23 -2.36
N GLU A 68 12.35 -4.97 -2.09
CA GLU A 68 12.78 -4.12 -0.96
C GLU A 68 12.92 -2.67 -1.42
N PHE A 69 11.99 -1.82 -1.00
CA PHE A 69 12.08 -0.38 -1.23
C PHE A 69 13.08 0.25 -0.26
N ARG A 70 13.85 1.21 -0.76
CA ARG A 70 14.74 2.05 0.04
C ARG A 70 14.36 3.51 -0.15
N PRO A 71 14.18 4.29 0.93
CA PRO A 71 13.99 5.72 0.82
C PRO A 71 15.14 6.34 0.01
N ASN A 72 14.80 7.17 -0.97
CA ASN A 72 15.79 7.91 -1.75
C ASN A 72 16.30 9.14 -0.97
N ASP A 73 17.30 9.82 -1.52
CA ASP A 73 17.88 11.02 -0.90
C ASP A 73 16.85 12.11 -0.60
N LEU A 74 15.79 12.23 -1.40
CA LEU A 74 14.73 13.21 -1.19
C LEU A 74 13.97 12.94 0.12
N LEU A 75 13.54 11.70 0.35
CA LEU A 75 12.83 11.29 1.56
C LEU A 75 13.73 11.38 2.80
N ILE A 76 15.00 10.98 2.67
CA ILE A 76 15.98 11.09 3.74
C ILE A 76 16.20 12.56 4.14
N LYS A 77 16.35 13.46 3.14
CA LYS A 77 16.50 14.90 3.38
C LYS A 77 15.26 15.51 4.02
N LEU A 78 14.07 15.17 3.55
CA LEU A 78 12.81 15.63 4.15
C LEU A 78 12.76 15.36 5.66
N LYS A 79 13.05 14.11 6.07
CA LYS A 79 13.08 13.73 7.50
C LYS A 79 14.15 14.49 8.28
N ALA A 80 15.34 14.65 7.71
CA ALA A 80 16.47 15.35 8.34
C ALA A 80 16.22 16.86 8.50
N GLU A 81 15.69 17.53 7.48
CA GLU A 81 15.38 18.96 7.49
C GLU A 81 14.30 19.29 8.52
N ARG A 82 13.23 18.48 8.57
CA ARG A 82 12.17 18.64 9.57
C ARG A 82 12.64 18.41 11.00
N GLN A 83 13.57 17.48 11.20
CA GLN A 83 14.23 17.30 12.49
C GLN A 83 15.05 18.54 12.88
N ALA A 84 15.72 19.19 11.93
CA ALA A 84 16.54 20.38 12.18
C ALA A 84 15.71 21.64 12.49
N THR A 85 14.45 21.71 12.07
CA THR A 85 13.56 22.85 12.31
C THR A 85 12.80 22.79 13.65
N ASN A 86 13.17 21.89 14.57
CA ASN A 86 12.44 21.60 15.81
C ASN A 86 10.94 21.28 15.59
N ASN A 87 10.58 20.82 14.39
CA ASN A 87 9.22 20.42 14.02
C ASN A 87 9.29 19.06 13.29
N PRO A 88 9.73 17.99 13.98
CA PRO A 88 9.96 16.70 13.35
C PRO A 88 8.66 16.13 12.77
N ILE A 89 8.79 15.43 11.65
CA ILE A 89 7.65 14.69 11.09
C ILE A 89 7.28 13.57 12.06
N ASP A 90 5.98 13.44 12.32
CA ASP A 90 5.43 12.30 13.06
C ASP A 90 5.79 10.98 12.37
N SER A 91 6.23 10.00 13.16
CA SER A 91 6.77 8.74 12.63
C SER A 91 5.72 7.90 11.88
N THR A 92 4.44 8.00 12.24
CA THR A 92 3.35 7.34 11.52
C THR A 92 3.12 8.01 10.16
N SER A 93 3.13 9.34 10.11
CA SER A 93 2.91 10.10 8.88
C SER A 93 4.04 9.92 7.86
N TYR A 94 5.30 9.95 8.31
CA TYR A 94 6.44 9.67 7.43
C TYR A 94 6.37 8.26 6.82
N HIS A 95 5.88 7.33 7.60
CA HIS A 95 5.71 5.95 7.17
C HIS A 95 4.62 5.71 6.16
N GLU A 96 3.49 6.38 6.34
CA GLU A 96 2.43 6.37 5.34
C GLU A 96 2.97 6.93 4.00
N LEU A 97 3.82 7.97 4.04
CA LEU A 97 4.54 8.43 2.85
C LEU A 97 5.45 7.32 2.27
N LEU A 98 6.25 6.63 3.08
CA LEU A 98 7.10 5.52 2.60
C LEU A 98 6.27 4.42 1.93
N LYS A 99 5.14 4.04 2.52
CA LYS A 99 4.21 3.04 1.97
C LYS A 99 3.66 3.47 0.60
N ILE A 100 3.20 4.71 0.48
CA ILE A 100 2.66 5.26 -0.78
C ILE A 100 3.76 5.26 -1.86
N VAL A 101 4.96 5.76 -1.53
CA VAL A 101 6.07 5.85 -2.49
C VAL A 101 6.59 4.46 -2.87
N ALA A 102 6.66 3.52 -1.94
CA ALA A 102 7.05 2.14 -2.23
C ALA A 102 6.07 1.45 -3.18
N LEU A 103 4.75 1.63 -2.97
CA LEU A 103 3.73 1.12 -3.87
C LEU A 103 3.83 1.79 -5.25
N ASN A 104 4.04 3.11 -5.30
CA ASN A 104 4.25 3.85 -6.55
C ASN A 104 5.43 3.28 -7.34
N TRP A 105 6.60 3.21 -6.70
CA TRP A 105 7.81 2.66 -7.28
C TRP A 105 7.59 1.24 -7.80
N PHE A 106 6.96 0.36 -7.01
CA PHE A 106 6.69 -1.00 -7.43
C PHE A 106 5.79 -1.06 -8.67
N LEU A 107 4.66 -0.33 -8.67
CA LEU A 107 3.70 -0.37 -9.77
C LEU A 107 4.30 0.13 -11.09
N GLN A 108 5.11 1.19 -11.06
CA GLN A 108 5.81 1.68 -12.24
C GLN A 108 6.76 0.63 -12.83
N ASN A 109 7.55 -0.03 -11.97
CA ASN A 109 8.48 -1.08 -12.40
C ASN A 109 7.76 -2.34 -12.90
N ALA A 110 6.69 -2.74 -12.20
CA ALA A 110 5.86 -3.89 -12.55
C ALA A 110 5.12 -3.68 -13.88
N HIS A 111 4.60 -2.47 -14.12
CA HIS A 111 3.97 -2.10 -15.38
C HIS A 111 4.97 -2.15 -16.54
N GLY A 112 6.16 -1.51 -16.38
CA GLY A 112 7.21 -1.54 -17.41
C GLY A 112 7.71 -2.95 -17.74
N SER A 113 7.62 -3.89 -16.79
CA SER A 113 8.00 -5.30 -16.95
C SER A 113 6.86 -6.20 -17.45
N GLY A 114 5.65 -5.66 -17.62
CA GLY A 114 4.48 -6.42 -18.05
C GLY A 114 3.95 -7.44 -17.02
N LEU A 115 4.21 -7.23 -15.73
CA LEU A 115 3.85 -8.16 -14.65
C LEU A 115 2.34 -8.45 -14.59
N PHE A 116 1.52 -7.50 -15.04
CA PHE A 116 0.06 -7.59 -15.00
C PHE A 116 -0.59 -8.08 -16.31
N LYS A 117 0.19 -8.45 -17.33
CA LYS A 117 -0.32 -8.75 -18.69
C LYS A 117 -1.41 -9.84 -18.73
N ASP A 118 -1.33 -10.82 -17.83
CA ASP A 118 -2.29 -11.94 -17.72
C ASP A 118 -3.11 -11.89 -16.42
N ILE A 119 -3.11 -10.75 -15.73
CA ILE A 119 -3.82 -10.55 -14.47
C ILE A 119 -5.15 -9.85 -14.74
N ASN A 120 -6.22 -10.29 -14.08
CA ASN A 120 -7.55 -9.69 -14.25
C ASN A 120 -7.85 -8.65 -13.18
N TYR A 121 -7.36 -8.87 -11.97
CA TYR A 121 -7.49 -7.96 -10.85
C TYR A 121 -6.29 -8.10 -9.92
N VAL A 122 -5.98 -7.02 -9.24
CA VAL A 122 -4.88 -6.94 -8.28
C VAL A 122 -5.48 -6.66 -6.92
N ILE A 123 -5.06 -7.42 -5.92
CA ILE A 123 -5.44 -7.23 -4.52
C ILE A 123 -4.22 -6.67 -3.79
N VAL A 124 -4.42 -5.55 -3.11
CA VAL A 124 -3.40 -4.93 -2.27
C VAL A 124 -3.77 -5.20 -0.81
N ILE A 125 -2.81 -5.73 -0.05
CA ILE A 125 -3.01 -6.14 1.34
C ILE A 125 -1.88 -5.59 2.19
N GLU A 126 -2.20 -4.91 3.29
CA GLU A 126 -1.21 -4.59 4.31
C GLU A 126 -0.94 -5.81 5.19
N SER A 127 0.33 -6.04 5.50
CA SER A 127 0.78 -7.15 6.34
C SER A 127 0.08 -7.15 7.69
N GLY A 128 -0.40 -8.31 8.13
CA GLY A 128 -1.14 -8.46 9.39
C GLY A 128 -2.64 -8.16 9.27
N THR A 129 -3.12 -7.73 8.10
CA THR A 129 -4.55 -7.57 7.83
C THR A 129 -5.23 -8.93 7.70
N ASN A 130 -6.40 -9.07 8.34
CA ASN A 130 -7.23 -10.25 8.18
C ASN A 130 -7.70 -10.38 6.72
N MET A 131 -7.32 -11.48 6.07
CA MET A 131 -7.79 -11.80 4.73
C MET A 131 -9.28 -12.14 4.76
N ASN A 132 -10.10 -11.26 4.21
CA ASN A 132 -11.50 -11.57 3.94
C ASN A 132 -11.58 -12.47 2.69
N LEU A 133 -11.65 -13.78 2.91
CA LEU A 133 -11.66 -14.77 1.82
C LEU A 133 -12.89 -14.63 0.93
N ASP A 134 -14.05 -14.30 1.50
CA ASP A 134 -15.29 -14.08 0.75
C ASP A 134 -15.15 -12.91 -0.25
N PHE A 135 -14.41 -11.87 0.14
CA PHE A 135 -14.07 -10.76 -0.75
C PHE A 135 -13.17 -11.22 -1.91
N ILE A 136 -12.13 -12.00 -1.62
CA ILE A 136 -11.21 -12.51 -2.65
C ILE A 136 -11.97 -13.44 -3.62
N GLU A 137 -12.84 -14.29 -3.11
CA GLU A 137 -13.71 -15.16 -3.91
C GLU A 137 -14.74 -14.37 -4.73
N PHE A 138 -15.28 -13.28 -4.18
CA PHE A 138 -16.17 -12.38 -4.91
C PHE A 138 -15.48 -11.76 -6.13
N LEU A 139 -14.22 -11.35 -5.99
CA LEU A 139 -13.44 -10.77 -7.10
C LEU A 139 -13.12 -11.77 -8.21
N ASN A 140 -13.24 -13.07 -7.97
CA ASN A 140 -13.09 -14.09 -9.02
C ASN A 140 -14.27 -14.17 -10.01
N LYS A 141 -15.25 -13.26 -9.95
CA LYS A 141 -16.45 -13.24 -10.82
C LYS A 141 -16.34 -12.19 -11.95
N PRO A 142 -16.11 -12.60 -13.23
CA PRO A 142 -15.62 -11.71 -14.30
C PRO A 142 -16.57 -10.57 -14.65
N GLU A 143 -17.86 -10.86 -14.66
CA GLU A 143 -18.91 -9.93 -15.03
C GLU A 143 -19.07 -8.75 -14.04
N LYS A 144 -18.50 -8.84 -12.83
CA LYS A 144 -18.67 -7.83 -11.78
C LYS A 144 -17.47 -6.90 -11.58
N ILE A 145 -16.31 -7.22 -12.15
CA ILE A 145 -15.03 -6.61 -11.75
C ILE A 145 -14.42 -5.62 -12.74
N LYS A 146 -14.88 -5.58 -13.99
CA LYS A 146 -14.21 -4.81 -15.04
C LYS A 146 -14.27 -3.30 -14.78
N GLY A 147 -13.10 -2.64 -14.82
CA GLY A 147 -13.01 -1.18 -14.76
C GLY A 147 -13.47 -0.59 -13.43
N LYS A 148 -13.27 -1.32 -12.33
CA LYS A 148 -13.63 -0.88 -10.98
C LYS A 148 -12.46 -0.95 -10.01
N PHE A 149 -12.49 -0.04 -9.04
CA PHE A 149 -11.75 -0.10 -7.78
C PHE A 149 -12.69 -0.62 -6.68
N PHE A 150 -12.18 -1.44 -5.78
CA PHE A 150 -12.93 -2.10 -4.73
C PHE A 150 -12.36 -1.69 -3.38
N PHE A 151 -13.14 -0.93 -2.63
CA PHE A 151 -12.79 -0.49 -1.29
C PHE A 151 -13.89 -0.88 -0.31
N LYS A 152 -13.53 -1.05 0.97
CA LYS A 152 -14.52 -0.97 2.05
C LYS A 152 -15.19 0.40 2.04
N LYS A 153 -16.38 0.51 2.64
CA LYS A 153 -17.08 1.78 2.78
C LYS A 153 -16.16 2.85 3.36
N ALA A 154 -16.14 4.03 2.72
CA ALA A 154 -15.35 5.16 3.19
C ALA A 154 -15.75 5.56 4.62
N LEU A 155 -14.75 5.93 5.42
CA LEU A 155 -14.92 6.30 6.82
C LEU A 155 -14.60 7.77 7.02
N PRO A 156 -15.26 8.44 7.99
CA PRO A 156 -14.88 9.80 8.36
C PRO A 156 -13.45 9.83 8.89
N ASN A 157 -12.73 10.93 8.63
CA ASN A 157 -11.40 11.12 9.18
C ASN A 157 -11.48 11.29 10.71
N PRO A 158 -10.78 10.46 11.52
CA PRO A 158 -10.73 10.64 12.97
C PRO A 158 -9.95 11.91 13.39
N ALA A 159 -9.02 12.39 12.56
CA ALA A 159 -8.33 13.66 12.77
C ALA A 159 -9.19 14.82 12.24
N GLN A 160 -10.30 15.09 12.93
CA GLN A 160 -11.08 16.31 12.74
C GLN A 160 -10.31 17.50 13.34
N SER A 161 -9.27 17.96 12.66
CA SER A 161 -8.82 19.35 12.82
C SER A 161 -9.39 20.16 11.65
N ASP A 162 -9.77 21.42 11.91
CA ASP A 162 -10.38 22.35 10.94
C ASP A 162 -9.57 22.58 9.64
N LYS A 163 -8.37 22.01 9.55
CA LYS A 163 -7.42 22.16 8.43
C LYS A 163 -7.25 20.90 7.57
N SER A 164 -7.86 19.75 7.94
CA SER A 164 -7.81 18.56 7.08
C SER A 164 -8.80 18.69 5.91
N HIS A 165 -8.29 18.76 4.68
CA HIS A 165 -9.13 18.89 3.48
C HIS A 165 -9.89 17.61 3.10
N ALA A 166 -9.53 16.44 3.64
CA ALA A 166 -10.21 15.17 3.37
C ALA A 166 -11.16 14.80 4.52
N LEU A 167 -12.47 14.94 4.27
CA LEU A 167 -13.52 14.56 5.23
C LEU A 167 -13.68 13.03 5.37
N MET A 168 -13.19 12.28 4.38
CA MET A 168 -13.34 10.83 4.28
C MET A 168 -12.05 10.18 3.78
N HIS A 169 -11.90 8.89 4.06
CA HIS A 169 -10.84 8.06 3.52
C HIS A 169 -11.34 6.66 3.20
N TYR A 170 -10.68 6.01 2.24
CA TYR A 170 -10.85 4.57 2.03
C TYR A 170 -9.99 3.79 3.03
N PRO A 171 -10.52 2.76 3.70
CA PRO A 171 -9.68 1.77 4.36
C PRO A 171 -8.82 1.05 3.30
N THR A 172 -7.50 1.16 3.40
CA THR A 172 -6.53 0.59 2.44
C THR A 172 -5.76 -0.61 2.99
N ASP A 173 -6.20 -1.16 4.12
CA ASP A 173 -5.67 -2.39 4.72
C ASP A 173 -5.86 -3.60 3.79
N LEU A 174 -6.99 -3.64 3.10
CA LEU A 174 -7.33 -4.63 2.08
C LEU A 174 -8.24 -4.00 1.03
N TRP A 175 -7.76 -3.91 -0.21
CA TRP A 175 -8.51 -3.37 -1.33
C TRP A 175 -8.08 -4.02 -2.64
N ALA A 176 -8.82 -3.77 -3.72
CA ALA A 176 -8.49 -4.34 -5.02
C ALA A 176 -8.86 -3.42 -6.17
N TYR A 177 -8.32 -3.73 -7.35
CA TYR A 177 -8.66 -3.03 -8.58
C TYR A 177 -8.59 -3.96 -9.79
N SER A 178 -9.38 -3.66 -10.81
CA SER A 178 -9.27 -4.32 -12.10
C SER A 178 -7.90 -4.01 -12.72
N ALA A 179 -7.15 -5.02 -13.15
CA ALA A 179 -5.80 -4.83 -13.70
C ALA A 179 -5.76 -3.91 -14.93
N GLY A 180 -6.87 -3.79 -15.66
CA GLY A 180 -7.01 -2.81 -16.75
C GLY A 180 -7.04 -1.34 -16.31
N LEU A 181 -7.05 -1.05 -15.00
CA LEU A 181 -6.93 0.27 -14.41
C LEU A 181 -5.51 0.54 -13.87
N THR A 182 -4.52 -0.32 -14.14
CA THR A 182 -3.16 -0.16 -13.60
C THR A 182 -2.56 1.20 -13.95
N ASP A 183 -2.71 1.66 -15.20
CA ASP A 183 -2.14 2.93 -15.66
C ASP A 183 -2.78 4.11 -14.93
N GLU A 184 -4.11 4.12 -14.84
CA GLU A 184 -4.85 5.12 -14.07
C GLU A 184 -4.50 5.09 -12.58
N LEU A 185 -4.27 3.89 -12.01
CA LEU A 185 -3.84 3.78 -10.63
C LEU A 185 -2.42 4.33 -10.44
N ILE A 186 -1.51 4.11 -11.37
CA ILE A 186 -0.15 4.67 -11.32
C ILE A 186 -0.24 6.20 -11.29
N ASP A 187 -1.01 6.82 -12.19
CA ASP A 187 -1.22 8.27 -12.19
C ASP A 187 -1.78 8.76 -10.84
N ASN A 188 -2.84 8.10 -10.34
CA ASN A 188 -3.44 8.43 -9.04
C ASN A 188 -2.47 8.31 -7.86
N ILE A 189 -1.55 7.34 -7.91
CA ILE A 189 -0.55 7.10 -6.86
C ILE A 189 0.64 8.06 -6.97
N ILE A 190 0.99 8.51 -8.18
CA ILE A 190 1.96 9.60 -8.38
C ILE A 190 1.42 10.87 -7.70
N ASP A 191 0.19 11.27 -8.01
CA ASP A 191 -0.47 12.41 -7.38
C ASP A 191 -0.54 12.23 -5.85
N ALA A 192 -0.88 11.04 -5.38
CA ALA A 192 -0.91 10.73 -3.95
C ALA A 192 0.47 10.87 -3.29
N SER A 193 1.53 10.42 -3.96
CA SER A 193 2.91 10.51 -3.47
C SER A 193 3.36 11.97 -3.37
N GLU A 194 3.09 12.78 -4.40
CA GLU A 194 3.44 14.20 -4.42
C GLU A 194 2.67 15.00 -3.37
N ASN A 195 1.36 14.75 -3.24
CA ASN A 195 0.53 15.40 -2.23
C ASN A 195 0.98 15.05 -0.81
N ALA A 196 1.25 13.77 -0.55
CA ALA A 196 1.76 13.30 0.74
C ALA A 196 3.13 13.92 1.06
N TYR A 197 4.03 13.99 0.09
CA TYR A 197 5.34 14.62 0.26
C TYR A 197 5.21 16.10 0.59
N ASN A 198 4.43 16.85 -0.20
CA ASN A 198 4.26 18.29 -0.04
C ASN A 198 3.62 18.63 1.32
N GLN A 199 2.66 17.84 1.78
CA GLN A 199 2.05 18.01 3.11
C GLN A 199 3.07 17.88 4.25
N LEU A 200 4.04 16.97 4.14
CA LEU A 200 5.07 16.79 5.17
C LEU A 200 6.23 17.78 5.02
N ALA A 201 6.48 18.25 3.80
CA ALA A 201 7.50 19.24 3.50
C ALA A 201 7.12 20.65 3.98
N ASP A 202 5.83 21.00 4.00
CA ASP A 202 5.38 22.33 4.46
C ASP A 202 5.51 22.48 5.98
N ILE A 203 6.42 23.37 6.40
CA ILE A 203 6.74 23.67 7.80
C ILE A 203 5.66 24.54 8.45
N ASN A 204 4.86 25.26 7.65
CA ASN A 204 3.89 26.24 8.13
C ASN A 204 2.50 25.66 8.39
N THR A 205 2.24 24.44 7.95
CA THR A 205 0.99 23.73 8.18
C THR A 205 1.12 22.74 9.32
N ASP A 206 0.12 22.68 10.20
CA ASP A 206 -0.05 21.53 11.10
C ASP A 206 -0.16 20.30 10.21
N ASN A 207 0.82 19.40 10.29
CA ASN A 207 0.89 18.20 9.44
C ASN A 207 -0.42 17.42 9.59
N GLY A 208 -1.30 17.50 8.59
CA GLY A 208 -2.46 16.62 8.50
C GLY A 208 -1.99 15.17 8.39
N PRO A 209 -2.83 14.18 8.75
CA PRO A 209 -2.46 12.79 8.58
C PRO A 209 -2.24 12.49 7.10
N VAL A 210 -1.03 12.03 6.77
CA VAL A 210 -0.74 11.40 5.47
C VAL A 210 -1.26 9.99 5.50
N GLY A 211 -1.92 9.54 4.43
CA GLY A 211 -2.32 8.15 4.30
C GLY A 211 -2.87 7.84 2.92
N LEU A 212 -2.58 6.63 2.44
CA LEU A 212 -2.95 6.20 1.09
C LEU A 212 -4.46 6.36 0.84
N GLY A 213 -5.28 5.97 1.82
CA GLY A 213 -6.74 6.09 1.74
C GLY A 213 -7.26 7.52 1.60
N TYR A 214 -6.58 8.51 2.19
CA TYR A 214 -6.95 9.93 2.06
C TYR A 214 -6.60 10.45 0.68
N GLU A 215 -5.41 10.12 0.19
CA GLU A 215 -4.93 10.61 -1.09
C GLU A 215 -5.68 9.96 -2.26
N LEU A 216 -5.92 8.64 -2.20
CA LEU A 216 -6.74 7.95 -3.19
C LEU A 216 -8.20 8.44 -3.21
N PHE A 217 -8.73 8.90 -2.07
CA PHE A 217 -10.07 9.51 -2.04
C PHE A 217 -10.15 10.81 -2.86
N LYS A 218 -9.04 11.55 -2.97
CA LYS A 218 -8.96 12.80 -3.75
C LYS A 218 -8.74 12.54 -5.25
N THR A 219 -8.01 11.48 -5.60
CA THR A 219 -7.53 11.25 -6.97
C THR A 219 -8.38 10.26 -7.77
N ILE A 220 -8.90 9.20 -7.12
CA ILE A 220 -9.66 8.16 -7.83
C ILE A 220 -11.02 8.68 -8.31
N ASN A 221 -11.35 8.37 -9.57
CA ASN A 221 -12.67 8.59 -10.12
C ASN A 221 -13.74 7.77 -9.38
N LEU A 222 -14.57 8.46 -8.60
CA LEU A 222 -15.65 7.88 -7.79
C LEU A 222 -16.63 7.00 -8.59
N SER A 223 -16.86 7.29 -9.88
CA SER A 223 -17.75 6.47 -10.73
C SER A 223 -17.21 5.06 -10.97
N LYS A 224 -15.90 4.85 -10.76
CA LYS A 224 -15.22 3.56 -10.85
C LYS A 224 -15.10 2.86 -9.49
N VAL A 225 -15.49 3.49 -8.39
CA VAL A 225 -15.44 2.86 -7.06
C VAL A 225 -16.66 1.97 -6.86
N HIS A 226 -16.43 0.77 -6.34
CA HIS A 226 -17.45 -0.13 -5.82
C HIS A 226 -17.18 -0.38 -4.33
N PHE A 227 -18.17 -0.06 -3.50
CA PHE A 227 -18.07 -0.27 -2.06
C PHE A 227 -18.47 -1.68 -1.69
N LEU A 228 -17.61 -2.33 -0.91
CA LEU A 228 -17.88 -3.60 -0.26
C LEU A 228 -18.76 -3.31 0.98
N ILE A 229 -19.90 -3.99 1.07
CA ILE A 229 -20.86 -3.92 2.18
C ILE A 229 -20.63 -5.11 3.10
#